data_AF-A0AAU1ZUT6-F1
#
_entry.id   AF-A0AAU1ZUT6-F1
#
_cell.length_a   1.000
_cell.length_b   1.000
_cell.length_c   1.000
_cell.angle_alpha   90.00
_cell.angle_beta   90.00
_cell.angle_gamma   90.00
#
_symmetry.space_group_name_H-M   'P 1'
#
loop_
_entity.id
_entity.type
_entity.pdbx_description
1 polymer ?
#
loop_
_entity_poly.entity_id
_entity_poly.type
_entity_poly.pdbx_seq_one_letter_code
_entity_poly.pdbx_strand_id
1 'polypeptide(L)' 'MGELATLDEVRTWPALISLPQAARALNISRTTAFALGAQGRFPVPVVRALGQQRVRTADLVRYLEADGGASS' A
#
# COMPACT_ATOMS: atom_id res chain seq x y z
N MET A 1 5.72 -10.12 12.81
CA MET A 1 5.47 -8.68 12.55
C MET A 1 6.61 -8.22 11.67
N GLY A 2 6.37 -7.95 10.39
CA GLY A 2 7.43 -7.45 9.52
C GLY A 2 7.76 -6.00 9.89
N GLU A 3 9.03 -5.62 9.77
CA GLU A 3 9.51 -4.25 9.99
C GLU A 3 8.64 -3.25 9.21
N LEU A 4 8.19 -2.16 9.81
CA LEU A 4 7.34 -1.18 9.12
C LEU A 4 8.15 -0.43 8.08
N ALA A 5 7.57 -0.16 6.90
CA ALA A 5 8.25 0.63 5.88
C ALA A 5 8.02 2.12 6.16
N THR A 6 9.09 2.92 6.15
CA THR A 6 9.00 4.38 6.27
C THR A 6 8.65 5.03 4.94
N LEU A 7 8.17 6.27 4.95
CA LEU A 7 7.88 7.02 3.72
C LEU A 7 9.11 7.12 2.79
N ASP A 8 10.30 7.31 3.38
CA ASP A 8 11.55 7.38 2.63
C ASP A 8 11.85 6.06 1.93
N GLU A 9 11.70 4.92 2.63
CA GLU A 9 11.86 3.59 2.05
C GLU A 9 10.84 3.35 0.92
N VAL A 10 9.58 3.73 1.13
CA VAL A 10 8.51 3.56 0.12
C VAL A 10 8.83 4.34 -1.16
N ARG A 11 9.43 5.53 -1.06
CA ARG A 11 9.84 6.32 -2.24
C ARG A 11 10.92 5.64 -3.08
N THR A 12 11.70 4.73 -2.50
CA THR A 12 12.72 3.94 -3.23
C THR A 12 12.14 2.71 -3.93
N TRP A 13 10.87 2.38 -3.68
CA TRP A 13 10.25 1.18 -4.25
C TRP A 13 10.01 1.31 -5.76
N PRO A 14 9.98 0.17 -6.49
CA PRO A 14 9.64 0.16 -7.90
C PRO A 14 8.25 0.76 -8.15
N ALA A 15 8.00 1.26 -9.36
CA ALA A 15 6.75 1.96 -9.70
C ALA A 15 5.47 1.17 -9.40
N LEU A 16 5.53 -0.16 -9.48
CA LEU A 16 4.46 -1.08 -9.13
C LEU A 16 4.94 -2.07 -8.07
N ILE A 17 4.23 -2.10 -6.94
CA ILE A 17 4.48 -3.01 -5.83
C ILE A 17 3.31 -3.98 -5.66
N SER A 18 3.55 -5.06 -4.93
CA SER A 18 2.51 -6.05 -4.61
C SER A 18 1.60 -5.53 -3.49
N LEU A 19 0.33 -5.93 -3.49
CA LEU A 19 -0.63 -5.63 -2.41
C LEU A 19 -0.09 -5.89 -0.98
N PRO A 20 0.56 -7.03 -0.66
CA PRO A 20 1.14 -7.25 0.67
C PRO A 20 2.30 -6.32 1.01
N GLN A 21 3.03 -5.80 0.02
CA GLN A 21 4.09 -4.82 0.23
C GLN A 21 3.50 -3.44 0.55
N ALA A 22 2.43 -3.03 -0.15
CA ALA A 22 1.68 -1.82 0.21
C ALA A 22 1.06 -1.93 1.61
N ALA A 23 0.50 -3.08 1.96
CA ALA A 23 -0.07 -3.33 3.28
C ALA A 23 0.95 -3.18 4.41
N ARG A 24 2.21 -3.59 4.18
CA ARG A 24 3.32 -3.40 5.12
C ARG A 24 3.56 -1.92 5.43
N ALA A 25 3.52 -1.04 4.43
CA ALA A 25 3.67 0.40 4.63
C ALA A 25 2.50 1.02 5.42
N LEU A 26 1.31 0.44 5.31
CA LEU A 26 0.10 0.90 5.98
C LEU A 26 -0.18 0.19 7.32
N ASN A 27 0.74 -0.65 7.80
CA ASN A 27 0.55 -1.50 8.97
C ASN A 27 -0.73 -2.36 8.93
N ILE A 28 -1.10 -2.85 7.74
CA ILE A 28 -2.25 -3.72 7.50
C ILE A 28 -1.78 -5.18 7.39
N SER A 29 -2.42 -6.07 8.14
CA SER A 29 -2.19 -7.53 8.04
C SER A 29 -2.46 -8.06 6.63
N ARG A 30 -1.65 -9.03 6.16
CA ARG A 30 -1.81 -9.63 4.81
C ARG A 30 -3.23 -10.10 4.53
N THR A 31 -3.85 -10.79 5.49
CA THR A 31 -5.23 -11.30 5.36
C THR A 31 -6.24 -10.16 5.15
N THR A 32 -6.15 -9.11 5.96
CA THR A 32 -6.98 -7.90 5.82
C THR A 32 -6.73 -7.21 4.50
N ALA A 33 -5.48 -7.10 4.06
CA ALA A 33 -5.12 -6.51 2.78
C ALA A 33 -5.77 -7.26 1.61
N PHE A 34 -5.71 -8.60 1.60
CA PHE A 34 -6.38 -9.40 0.56
C PHE A 34 -7.90 -9.24 0.59
N ALA A 35 -8.51 -9.23 1.78
CA ALA A 35 -9.96 -9.02 1.92
C ALA A 35 -10.37 -7.64 1.37
N LEU A 36 -9.66 -6.58 1.76
CA LEU A 36 -9.91 -5.22 1.27
C LEU A 36 -9.63 -5.06 -0.23
N GLY A 37 -8.56 -5.68 -0.74
CA GLY A 37 -8.23 -5.68 -2.17
C GLY A 37 -9.29 -6.36 -3.01
N ALA A 38 -9.78 -7.53 -2.57
CA ALA A 38 -10.86 -8.26 -3.25
C ALA A 38 -12.19 -7.48 -3.24
N GLN A 39 -12.46 -6.73 -2.17
CA GLN A 39 -13.66 -5.88 -2.04
C GLN A 39 -13.52 -4.51 -2.73
N GLY A 40 -12.35 -4.17 -3.27
CA GLY A 40 -12.07 -2.82 -3.80
C GLY A 40 -12.11 -1.73 -2.72
N ARG A 41 -11.87 -2.09 -1.46
CA ARG A 41 -11.92 -1.24 -0.26
C ARG A 41 -10.53 -0.93 0.30
N PHE A 42 -9.48 -1.26 -0.43
CA PHE A 42 -8.12 -0.91 -0.03
C PHE A 42 -7.95 0.63 -0.06
N PRO A 43 -7.27 1.24 0.92
CA PRO A 43 -7.16 2.71 1.03
C PRO A 43 -6.50 3.37 -0.18
N VAL A 44 -5.67 2.64 -0.92
CA VAL A 44 -5.05 3.09 -2.16
C VAL A 44 -5.57 2.28 -3.36
N PRO A 45 -5.69 2.86 -4.57
CA PRO A 45 -6.17 2.19 -5.76
C PRO A 45 -5.30 1.00 -6.12
N VAL A 46 -5.94 -0.17 -6.17
CA VAL A 46 -5.31 -1.42 -6.60
C VAL A 46 -5.56 -1.59 -8.09
N VAL A 47 -4.50 -1.75 -8.87
CA VAL A 47 -4.56 -2.07 -10.29
C VAL A 47 -4.31 -3.56 -10.51
N ARG A 48 -4.99 -4.15 -11.50
CA ARG A 48 -4.62 -5.48 -11.99
C ARG A 48 -3.61 -5.33 -13.11
N ALA A 49 -2.40 -5.80 -12.88
CA ALA A 49 -1.33 -5.82 -13.87
C ALA A 49 -0.68 -7.21 -13.88
N LEU A 50 -0.45 -7.77 -15.08
CA LEU A 50 0.13 -9.11 -15.26
C LEU A 50 -0.61 -10.21 -14.49
N GLY A 51 -1.94 -10.13 -14.43
CA GLY A 51 -2.78 -11.11 -13.71
C GLY A 51 -2.71 -11.03 -12.19
N GLN A 52 -2.03 -10.03 -11.62
CA GLN A 52 -1.84 -9.87 -10.17
C GLN A 52 -2.33 -8.50 -9.68
N GLN A 53 -2.71 -8.43 -8.40
CA GLN A 53 -3.06 -7.18 -7.73
C GLN A 53 -1.79 -6.39 -7.38
N ARG A 54 -1.67 -5.20 -7.96
CA ARG A 54 -0.53 -4.29 -7.80
C ARG A 54 -1.02 -2.93 -7.32
N VAL A 55 -0.14 -2.22 -6.61
CA VAL A 55 -0.36 -0.85 -6.15
C VAL A 55 0.72 0.03 -6.78
N ARG A 56 0.34 1.25 -7.19
CA ARG A 56 1.31 2.22 -7.70
C ARG A 56 1.99 2.88 -6.52
N THR A 57 3.32 2.85 -6.48
CA THR A 57 4.09 3.47 -5.40
C THR A 57 3.80 4.97 -5.28
N ALA A 58 3.62 5.67 -6.40
CA ALA A 58 3.25 7.07 -6.40
C ALA A 58 1.91 7.36 -5.68
N ASP A 59 0.94 6.46 -5.81
CA ASP A 59 -0.35 6.62 -5.13
C ASP A 59 -0.23 6.34 -3.63
N LEU A 60 0.52 5.30 -3.27
CA LEU A 60 0.84 4.99 -1.88
C LEU A 60 1.60 6.14 -1.20
N VAL A 61 2.60 6.71 -1.85
CA VAL A 61 3.34 7.88 -1.36
C VAL A 61 2.39 9.05 -1.17
N ARG A 62 1.55 9.35 -2.17
CA ARG A 62 0.58 10.44 -2.08
C ARG A 62 -0.42 10.25 -0.93
N TYR A 63 -0.87 9.02 -0.70
CA TYR A 63 -1.73 8.69 0.44
C TYR A 63 -1.00 8.93 1.77
N LEU A 64 0.23 8.44 1.92
CA LEU A 64 1.04 8.63 3.12
C LEU A 64 1.39 10.10 3.38
N GLU A 65 1.63 10.89 2.33
CA GLU A 65 1.87 12.33 2.41
C GLU A 65 0.60 13.12 2.76
N ALA A 66 -0.56 12.68 2.26
CA ALA A 66 -1.85 13.29 2.57
C ALA A 66 -2.35 12.93 3.98
N ASP A 67 -2.01 11.73 4.47
CA ASP A 67 -2.44 11.18 5.77
C ASP A 67 -1.44 11.49 6.91
N GLY A 68 -0.29 12.11 6.59
CA GLY A 68 0.62 12.71 7.59
C GLY A 68 -0.02 13.81 8.46
N GLY A 69 -1.29 14.15 8.19
CA GLY A 69 -2.13 15.06 8.98
C GLY A 69 -3.33 14.40 9.68
N ALA A 70 -3.35 13.07 9.87
CA ALA A 70 -4.42 12.40 10.61
C ALA A 70 -3.89 11.45 11.70
N SER A 71 -3.22 12.02 12.70
CA SER A 71 -3.26 11.48 14.05
C SER A 71 -3.23 12.65 15.04
N SER A 72 -4.42 13.12 15.40
CA SER A 72 -4.69 13.79 16.67
C SER A 72 -5.02 12.74 17.72
#